data_AF-A0A7C5N267-F1
#
_entry.id   AF-A0A7C5N267-F1
#
_cell.length_a   1.000
_cell.length_b   1.000
_cell.length_c   1.000
_cell.angle_alpha   90.00
_cell.angle_beta   90.00
_cell.angle_gamma   90.00
#
_symmetry.space_group_name_H-M   'P 1'
#
loop_
_entity.id
_entity.type
_entity.pdbx_description
1 polymer ?
#
loop_
_entity_poly.entity_id
_entity_poly.type
_entity_poly.pdbx_seq_one_letter_code
_entity_poly.pdbx_strand_id
1 'polypeptide(L)'
;MVTKVVMPRLSLTMKTGSVGKWYKHEGDRVEKGEPIVEIISEKATYDLEAPASGILRKIFVGEGEEAPVDAVIAVITAPGEQFPEVSKAPEEVAEAKERILASPAAKRLAREYGVDLSLVKGTGPEGRIVEEDVRRFIE
;
A
#
# COMPACT_ATOMS: atom_id res chain seq x y z
N MET A 1 -13.50 -2.86 14.50
CA MET A 1 -14.90 -2.72 14.00
C MET A 1 -14.87 -2.64 12.49
N VAL A 2 -15.74 -3.38 11.81
CA VAL A 2 -15.90 -3.33 10.35
C VAL A 2 -17.11 -2.46 10.02
N THR A 3 -16.87 -1.37 9.30
CA THR A 3 -17.90 -0.47 8.79
C THR A 3 -18.17 -0.81 7.33
N LYS A 4 -19.40 -1.21 7.03
CA LYS A 4 -19.81 -1.49 5.66
C LYS A 4 -20.18 -0.17 4.99
N VAL A 5 -19.58 0.08 3.82
CA VAL A 5 -19.96 1.17 2.95
C VAL A 5 -21.09 0.66 2.07
N VAL A 6 -22.29 1.20 2.25
CA VAL A 6 -23.46 0.87 1.46
C VAL A 6 -23.80 1.98 0.50
N MET A 7 -24.41 1.65 -0.63
CA MET A 7 -24.90 2.65 -1.56
C MET A 7 -26.08 3.41 -0.94
N PRO A 8 -25.95 4.74 -0.71
CA PRO A 8 -27.00 5.52 -0.13
C PRO A 8 -28.11 5.76 -1.15
N ARG A 9 -29.32 5.87 -0.61
CA ARG A 9 -30.50 6.33 -1.34
C ARG A 9 -30.48 7.83 -1.54
N LEU A 10 -29.88 8.29 -2.64
CA LEU A 10 -29.75 9.71 -2.97
C LEU A 10 -31.07 10.32 -3.51
N SER A 11 -32.08 9.50 -3.85
CA SER A 11 -33.42 9.96 -4.21
C SER A 11 -34.51 8.99 -3.77
N LEU A 12 -35.73 9.50 -3.54
CA LEU A 12 -36.89 8.70 -3.11
C LEU A 12 -37.33 7.67 -4.15
N THR A 13 -36.98 7.86 -5.44
CA THR A 13 -37.31 6.96 -6.55
C THR A 13 -36.10 6.18 -7.09
N MET A 14 -34.91 6.36 -6.51
CA MET A 14 -33.68 5.71 -6.97
C MET A 14 -33.65 4.24 -6.56
N LYS A 15 -33.39 3.33 -7.51
CA LYS A 15 -33.30 1.88 -7.28
C LYS A 15 -31.87 1.36 -7.35
N THR A 16 -31.07 1.89 -8.26
CA THR A 16 -29.67 1.57 -8.47
C THR A 16 -28.88 2.87 -8.67
N GLY A 17 -27.58 2.82 -8.40
CA GLY A 17 -26.63 3.89 -8.66
C GLY A 17 -25.36 3.34 -9.28
N SER A 18 -24.77 4.10 -10.18
CA SER A 18 -23.50 3.73 -10.80
C SER A 18 -22.35 4.33 -10.02
N VAL A 19 -21.31 3.56 -9.78
CA VAL A 19 -20.05 4.07 -9.26
C VAL A 19 -19.34 4.79 -10.39
N GLY A 20 -19.04 6.08 -10.19
CA GLY A 20 -18.28 6.89 -11.14
C GLY A 20 -16.78 6.66 -11.00
N LYS A 21 -16.18 7.33 -10.03
CA LYS A 21 -14.73 7.37 -9.83
C LYS A 21 -14.36 7.07 -8.38
N TRP A 22 -13.46 6.13 -8.16
CA TRP A 22 -12.93 5.83 -6.83
C TRP A 22 -11.75 6.77 -6.53
N TYR A 23 -11.86 7.54 -5.45
CA TYR A 23 -10.76 8.37 -4.94
C TYR A 23 -9.80 7.54 -4.08
N LYS A 24 -10.31 6.45 -3.49
CA LYS A 24 -9.60 5.56 -2.58
C LYS A 24 -9.67 4.12 -3.08
N HIS A 25 -8.59 3.38 -2.87
CA HIS A 25 -8.43 2.03 -3.38
C HIS A 25 -8.32 1.02 -2.23
N GLU A 26 -8.43 -0.26 -2.56
CA GLU A 26 -8.26 -1.35 -1.61
C GLU A 26 -6.86 -1.26 -0.96
N GLY A 27 -6.81 -1.24 0.36
CA GLY A 27 -5.62 -1.02 1.18
C GLY A 27 -5.37 0.43 1.57
N ASP A 28 -6.09 1.40 0.99
CA ASP A 28 -5.85 2.82 1.26
C ASP A 28 -6.51 3.28 2.58
N ARG A 29 -5.86 4.24 3.25
CA ARG A 29 -6.37 4.82 4.50
C ARG A 29 -7.42 5.88 4.16
N VAL A 30 -8.57 5.79 4.82
CA VAL A 30 -9.71 6.70 4.65
C VAL A 30 -10.08 7.31 6.00
N GLU A 31 -10.47 8.58 6.00
CA GLU A 31 -10.92 9.28 7.21
C GLU A 31 -12.43 9.53 7.15
N LYS A 32 -13.11 9.51 8.31
CA LYS A 32 -14.54 9.83 8.40
C LYS A 32 -14.79 11.23 7.81
N GLY A 33 -15.65 11.31 6.80
CA GLY A 33 -15.93 12.56 6.08
C GLY A 33 -14.99 12.84 4.91
N GLU A 34 -14.07 11.93 4.57
CA GLU A 34 -13.23 12.06 3.38
C GLU A 34 -13.96 11.43 2.16
N PRO A 35 -13.98 12.08 0.98
CA PRO A 35 -14.59 11.50 -0.22
C PRO A 35 -13.83 10.25 -0.65
N ILE A 36 -14.52 9.11 -0.67
CA ILE A 36 -13.93 7.81 -1.04
C ILE A 36 -14.29 7.39 -2.46
N VAL A 37 -15.51 7.71 -2.91
CA VAL A 37 -16.01 7.33 -4.23
C VAL A 37 -17.07 8.31 -4.72
N GLU A 38 -17.05 8.59 -6.01
CA GLU A 38 -18.10 9.35 -6.69
C GLU A 38 -19.19 8.39 -7.16
N ILE A 39 -20.46 8.69 -6.87
CA ILE A 39 -21.63 7.94 -7.31
C ILE A 39 -22.37 8.78 -8.34
N ILE A 40 -22.55 8.22 -9.53
CA ILE A 40 -23.32 8.80 -10.62
C ILE A 40 -24.71 8.19 -10.59
N SER A 41 -25.71 9.06 -10.42
CA SER A 41 -27.12 8.73 -10.58
C SER A 41 -27.64 9.29 -11.90
N GLU A 42 -28.79 8.78 -12.36
CA GLU A 42 -29.52 9.31 -13.53
C GLU A 42 -29.79 10.84 -13.44
N LYS A 43 -29.84 11.38 -12.20
CA LYS A 43 -30.21 12.77 -11.95
C LYS A 43 -29.02 13.68 -11.65
N ALA A 44 -27.98 13.16 -11.00
CA ALA A 44 -26.83 13.93 -10.55
C ALA A 44 -25.70 13.03 -10.06
N THR A 45 -24.50 13.61 -9.99
CA THR A 45 -23.30 13.01 -9.41
C THR A 45 -23.16 13.45 -7.95
N TYR A 46 -22.83 12.51 -7.07
CA TYR A 46 -22.66 12.75 -5.64
C TYR A 46 -21.39 12.08 -5.12
N ASP A 47 -20.61 12.81 -4.35
CA ASP A 47 -19.44 12.27 -3.66
C ASP A 47 -19.87 11.54 -2.39
N LEU A 48 -19.54 10.26 -2.32
CA LEU A 48 -19.73 9.46 -1.12
C LEU A 48 -18.53 9.63 -0.20
N GLU A 49 -18.78 10.21 0.96
CA GLU A 49 -17.80 10.36 2.04
C GLU A 49 -17.70 9.06 2.87
N ALA A 50 -16.51 8.81 3.45
CA ALA A 50 -16.31 7.65 4.29
C ALA A 50 -17.18 7.76 5.56
N PRO A 51 -18.03 6.76 5.87
CA PRO A 51 -18.84 6.77 7.09
C PRO A 51 -18.02 6.60 8.37
N ALA A 52 -16.78 6.10 8.26
CA ALA A 52 -15.86 5.88 9.39
C ALA A 52 -14.40 6.00 8.94
N SER A 53 -13.52 6.36 9.88
CA SER A 53 -12.07 6.35 9.65
C SER A 53 -11.51 4.93 9.75
N GLY A 54 -10.69 4.54 8.79
CA GLY A 54 -10.13 3.19 8.72
C GLY A 54 -9.31 2.93 7.47
N ILE A 55 -9.21 1.66 7.10
CA ILE A 55 -8.57 1.19 5.88
C ILE A 55 -9.66 0.59 5.00
N LEU A 56 -9.70 1.00 3.73
CA LEU A 56 -10.59 0.42 2.74
C LEU A 56 -10.13 -1.01 2.46
N ARG A 57 -10.74 -2.02 3.08
CA ARG A 57 -10.23 -3.39 3.04
C ARG A 57 -10.48 -4.07 1.69
N LYS A 58 -11.66 -3.83 1.13
CA LYS A 58 -12.09 -4.42 -0.13
C LYS A 58 -13.18 -3.59 -0.79
N ILE A 59 -13.11 -3.47 -2.11
CA ILE A 59 -14.16 -2.89 -2.97
C ILE A 59 -14.88 -4.06 -3.64
N PHE A 60 -16.21 -4.09 -3.50
CA PHE A 60 -17.06 -5.08 -4.16
C PHE A 60 -17.60 -4.58 -5.50
N VAL A 61 -17.72 -3.26 -5.67
CA VAL A 61 -18.29 -2.61 -6.85
C VAL A 61 -17.28 -1.61 -7.39
N GLY A 62 -16.70 -1.93 -8.55
CA GLY A 62 -15.62 -1.14 -9.16
C GLY A 62 -16.07 0.18 -9.78
N GLU A 63 -15.12 0.97 -10.26
CA GLU A 63 -15.39 2.17 -11.08
C GLU A 63 -16.19 1.78 -12.33
N GLY A 64 -17.30 2.47 -12.59
CA GLY A 64 -18.21 2.21 -13.71
C GLY A 64 -19.23 1.10 -13.49
N GLU A 65 -19.23 0.42 -12.34
CA GLU A 65 -20.23 -0.62 -12.03
C GLU A 65 -21.50 -0.06 -11.38
N GLU A 66 -22.63 -0.72 -11.62
CA GLU A 66 -23.92 -0.36 -11.04
C GLU A 66 -24.26 -1.24 -9.84
N ALA A 67 -24.66 -0.61 -8.73
CA ALA A 67 -25.10 -1.29 -7.52
C ALA A 67 -26.53 -0.89 -7.13
N PRO A 68 -27.30 -1.80 -6.51
CA PRO A 68 -28.57 -1.44 -5.90
C PRO A 68 -28.40 -0.56 -4.66
N VAL A 69 -29.41 0.26 -4.38
CA VAL A 69 -29.52 0.98 -3.11
C VAL A 69 -29.48 -0.01 -1.93
N ASP A 70 -28.83 0.37 -0.83
CA ASP A 70 -28.56 -0.48 0.34
C ASP A 70 -27.56 -1.64 0.08
N ALA A 71 -27.05 -1.80 -1.15
CA ALA A 71 -26.01 -2.79 -1.42
C ALA A 71 -24.66 -2.37 -0.85
N VAL A 72 -23.90 -3.34 -0.35
CA VAL A 72 -22.54 -3.12 0.16
C VAL A 72 -21.59 -2.95 -1.02
N ILE A 73 -21.03 -1.76 -1.17
CA ILE A 73 -20.07 -1.43 -2.25
C ILE A 73 -18.62 -1.60 -1.80
N ALA A 74 -18.34 -1.39 -0.51
CA ALA A 74 -17.00 -1.56 0.06
C ALA A 74 -17.07 -1.83 1.57
N VAL A 75 -15.94 -2.21 2.15
CA VAL A 75 -15.80 -2.43 3.60
C VAL A 75 -14.59 -1.67 4.12
N ILE A 76 -14.81 -0.89 5.18
CA ILE A 76 -13.78 -0.14 5.89
C ILE A 76 -13.53 -0.84 7.24
N THR A 77 -12.28 -1.05 7.60
CA THR A 77 -11.92 -1.64 8.91
C THR A 77 -11.18 -0.60 9.74
N ALA A 78 -11.42 -0.57 11.06
CA ALA A 78 -10.70 0.32 11.96
C ALA A 78 -9.17 0.08 11.92
N PRO A 79 -8.35 1.12 12.09
CA PRO A 79 -6.89 1.00 12.15
C PRO A 79 -6.52 0.36 13.50
N GLY A 80 -6.37 -0.97 13.52
CA GLY A 80 -6.11 -1.71 14.76
C GLY A 80 -6.22 -3.23 14.65
N GLU A 81 -6.85 -3.76 13.61
CA GLU A 81 -6.74 -5.18 13.23
C GLU A 81 -5.68 -5.31 12.13
N GLN A 82 -4.42 -5.19 12.54
CA GLN A 82 -3.25 -5.46 11.70
C GLN A 82 -3.01 -6.98 11.65
N PHE A 83 -3.26 -7.59 10.49
CA PHE A 83 -2.34 -8.63 10.03
C PHE A 83 -1.21 -7.94 9.24
N PRO A 84 0.05 -8.36 9.42
CA PRO A 84 1.19 -7.65 8.87
C PRO A 84 1.31 -7.93 7.36
N GLU A 85 0.79 -7.03 6.53
CA GLU A 85 1.13 -6.97 5.10
C GLU A 85 1.35 -5.50 4.66
N VAL A 86 2.64 -5.18 4.56
CA VAL A 86 3.34 -4.43 3.50
C VAL A 86 2.58 -3.36 2.70
N SER A 87 3.19 -2.15 2.70
CA SER A 87 3.04 -1.02 1.76
C SER A 87 1.74 -0.21 1.83
N LYS A 88 1.73 1.13 1.88
CA LYS A 88 2.78 2.13 1.61
C LYS A 88 2.32 3.48 2.19
N ALA A 89 3.01 3.97 3.22
CA ALA A 89 3.09 5.39 3.53
C ALA A 89 4.59 5.68 3.69
N PRO A 90 5.19 6.56 2.87
CA PRO A 90 6.55 7.00 3.14
C PRO A 90 6.48 8.05 4.25
N GLU A 91 6.32 7.58 5.49
CA GLU A 91 6.85 8.29 6.64
C GLU A 91 8.32 7.88 6.76
N GLU A 92 9.15 8.84 6.41
CA GLU A 92 10.46 9.14 6.98
C GLU A 92 10.95 8.19 8.08
N VAL A 93 11.55 7.07 7.69
CA VAL A 93 12.65 6.48 8.44
C VAL A 93 13.72 6.09 7.45
N ALA A 94 14.78 6.89 7.47
CA ALA A 94 16.03 6.60 6.82
C ALA A 94 16.67 5.34 7.44
N GLU A 95 16.27 4.16 6.98
CA GLU A 95 17.20 3.05 6.90
C GLU A 95 17.92 3.17 5.56
N ALA A 96 19.02 3.91 5.62
CA ALA A 96 20.09 3.80 4.66
C ALA A 96 20.57 2.35 4.67
N LYS A 97 19.95 1.49 3.85
CA LYS A 97 20.64 0.31 3.35
C LYS A 97 21.70 0.85 2.40
N GLU A 98 22.84 1.15 3.04
CA GLU A 98 24.10 1.61 2.48
C GLU A 98 24.26 1.05 1.07
N ARG A 99 24.48 1.92 0.08
CA ARG A 99 24.91 1.48 -1.25
C ARG A 99 26.30 0.91 -1.08
N ILE A 100 26.38 -0.37 -0.68
CA ILE A 100 27.63 -1.06 -0.47
C ILE A 100 28.33 -1.08 -1.82
N LEU A 101 29.38 -0.26 -1.92
CA LEU A 101 30.28 -0.27 -3.05
C LEU A 101 31.05 -1.58 -2.93
N ALA A 102 30.65 -2.61 -3.66
CA ALA A 102 31.37 -3.88 -3.71
C ALA A 102 31.90 -4.12 -5.13
N SER A 103 33.13 -4.59 -5.21
CA SER A 103 33.75 -5.01 -6.48
C SER A 103 33.06 -6.28 -7.01
N PRO A 104 33.03 -6.50 -8.34
CA PRO A 104 32.41 -7.69 -8.92
C PRO A 104 32.98 -9.01 -8.37
N ALA A 105 34.28 -9.02 -8.03
CA ALA A 105 34.96 -10.16 -7.42
C ALA A 105 34.48 -10.42 -5.97
N ALA A 106 34.40 -9.38 -5.14
CA ALA A 106 33.84 -9.45 -3.79
C ALA A 106 32.40 -9.96 -3.78
N LYS A 107 31.57 -9.48 -4.70
CA LYS A 107 30.16 -9.89 -4.82
C LYS A 107 30.00 -11.36 -5.23
N ARG A 108 30.93 -11.90 -6.04
CA ARG A 108 30.93 -13.32 -6.39
C ARG A 108 31.31 -14.18 -5.20
N LEU A 109 32.42 -13.84 -4.53
CA LEU A 109 32.89 -14.58 -3.36
C LEU A 109 31.86 -14.53 -2.20
N ALA A 110 31.29 -13.36 -1.93
CA ALA A 110 30.29 -13.21 -0.89
C ALA A 110 29.03 -14.05 -1.13
N ARG A 111 28.59 -14.21 -2.39
CA ARG A 111 27.45 -15.07 -2.73
C ARG A 111 27.78 -16.55 -2.64
N GLU A 112 29.01 -16.94 -2.95
CA GLU A 112 29.45 -18.34 -2.91
C GLU A 112 29.59 -18.85 -1.49
N TYR A 113 30.10 -18.01 -0.58
CA TYR A 113 30.31 -18.36 0.83
C TYR A 113 29.19 -17.87 1.76
N GLY A 114 28.14 -17.23 1.22
CA GLY A 114 27.00 -16.73 1.99
C GLY A 114 27.34 -15.58 2.95
N VAL A 115 28.30 -14.73 2.58
CA VAL A 115 28.78 -13.59 3.38
C VAL A 115 27.93 -12.34 3.11
N ASP A 116 27.50 -11.68 4.17
CA ASP A 116 26.84 -10.38 4.11
C ASP A 116 27.87 -9.26 3.89
N LEU A 117 27.84 -8.66 2.70
CA LEU A 117 28.71 -7.54 2.32
C LEU A 117 28.55 -6.31 3.24
N SER A 118 27.45 -6.18 3.99
CA SER A 118 27.27 -5.09 4.96
C SER A 118 28.17 -5.21 6.20
N LEU A 119 28.66 -6.43 6.50
CA LEU A 119 29.48 -6.73 7.67
C LEU A 119 30.98 -6.75 7.34
N VAL A 120 31.32 -6.64 6.04
CA VAL A 120 32.68 -6.71 5.55
C VAL A 120 33.23 -5.29 5.39
N LYS A 121 34.35 -5.01 6.08
CA LYS A 121 35.05 -3.72 5.99
C LYS A 121 35.74 -3.62 4.64
N GLY A 122 35.26 -2.74 3.75
CA GLY A 122 35.87 -2.51 2.44
C GLY A 122 37.19 -1.74 2.53
N THR A 123 38.27 -2.32 2.02
CA THR A 123 39.60 -1.70 1.98
C THR A 123 40.03 -1.26 0.58
N GLY A 124 39.15 -1.41 -0.42
CA GLY A 124 39.39 -0.96 -1.79
C GLY A 124 39.35 0.56 -1.98
N PRO A 125 39.75 1.06 -3.17
CA PRO A 125 39.71 2.48 -3.50
C PRO A 125 38.28 3.00 -3.38
N GLU A 126 38.11 4.15 -2.70
CA GLU A 126 36.82 4.76 -2.34
C GLU A 126 35.98 3.99 -1.30
N GLY A 127 36.58 3.10 -0.49
CA GLY A 127 35.87 2.34 0.54
C GLY A 127 35.07 1.16 -0.02
N ARG A 128 35.44 0.71 -1.24
CA ARG A 128 34.81 -0.42 -1.91
C ARG A 128 35.27 -1.75 -1.32
N ILE A 129 34.36 -2.69 -1.13
CA ILE A 129 34.68 -4.06 -0.72
C ILE A 129 35.36 -4.79 -1.88
N VAL A 130 36.57 -5.27 -1.66
CA VAL A 130 37.32 -6.09 -2.63
C VAL A 130 37.29 -7.57 -2.25
N GLU A 131 37.72 -8.44 -3.18
CA GLU A 131 37.70 -9.90 -2.96
C GLU A 131 38.46 -10.30 -1.69
N GLU A 132 39.60 -9.63 -1.44
CA GLU A 132 40.44 -9.90 -0.29
C GLU A 132 39.75 -9.58 1.04
N ASP A 133 38.88 -8.58 1.08
CA ASP A 133 38.11 -8.25 2.29
C ASP A 133 37.10 -9.36 2.63
N VAL A 134 36.44 -9.90 1.61
CA VAL A 134 35.50 -11.02 1.77
C VAL A 134 36.25 -12.29 2.15
N ARG A 135 37.41 -12.55 1.53
CA ARG A 135 38.27 -13.69 1.86
C ARG A 135 38.79 -13.61 3.30
N ARG A 136 39.20 -12.43 3.76
CA ARG A 136 39.68 -12.20 5.12
C ARG A 136 38.56 -12.28 6.17
N PHE A 137 37.31 -12.14 5.75
CA PHE A 137 36.15 -12.30 6.63
C PHE A 137 35.76 -13.77 6.83
N ILE A 138 36.04 -14.64 5.86
CA ILE A 138 35.70 -16.08 5.92
C ILE A 138 36.81 -16.96 6.50
N GLU A 139 38.03 -16.44 6.63
CA GLU A 139 39.19 -17.09 7.26
C GLU A 139 39.26 -16.77 8.75
#